data_AF-A0A2V9W9M1-F1
#
_entry.id   AF-A0A2V9W9M1-F1
#
_cell.length_a   1.000
_cell.length_b   1.000
_cell.length_c   1.000
_cell.angle_alpha   90.00
_cell.angle_beta   90.00
_cell.angle_gamma   90.00
#
_symmetry.space_group_name_H-M   'P 1'
#
loop_
_entity.id
_entity.type
_entity.pdbx_description
1 polymer ?
#
loop_
_entity_poly.entity_id
_entity_poly.type
_entity_poly.pdbx_seq_one_letter_code
_entity_poly.pdbx_strand_id
1 'polypeptide(L)'
;MRRVLLLVLLALALPAMTWASSTIDISNSGGTVTGSDAGLSLTGSVLFKYGSIVGSNLGSVSFTTGAFITGNAAMGGTLASGGTFTITGNGINGVPNGTIFSGTFSSSSPVTWSVITLADGSHQYTLTGAIEGNGKVGATVQLAVVSGKGLFSGTADLSSGDTSLSVPEPGTLGLLGTGLLGIGGLMRRRLRIG
;
A
#
# COMPACT_ATOMS: atom_id res chain seq x y z
N MET A 1 -28.41 -3.18 38.31
CA MET A 1 -26.92 -3.14 38.36
C MET A 1 -26.25 -4.05 37.32
N ARG A 2 -26.65 -5.33 37.17
CA ARG A 2 -26.03 -6.27 36.19
C ARG A 2 -25.99 -5.77 34.74
N ARG A 3 -27.03 -5.09 34.24
CA ARG A 3 -27.08 -4.56 32.85
C ARG A 3 -26.15 -3.36 32.60
N VAL A 4 -25.95 -2.51 33.61
CA VAL A 4 -25.01 -1.37 33.53
C VAL A 4 -23.57 -1.86 33.59
N LEU A 5 -23.31 -2.87 34.42
CA LEU A 5 -21.99 -3.51 34.50
C LEU A 5 -21.62 -4.20 33.17
N LEU A 6 -22.57 -4.85 32.51
CA LEU A 6 -22.38 -5.43 31.17
C LEU A 6 -22.11 -4.37 30.10
N LEU A 7 -22.80 -3.22 30.13
CA LEU A 7 -22.55 -2.12 29.19
C LEU A 7 -21.19 -1.46 29.42
N VAL A 8 -20.75 -1.30 30.67
CA VAL A 8 -19.42 -0.78 31.02
C VAL A 8 -18.33 -1.77 30.62
N LEU A 9 -18.55 -3.08 30.81
CA LEU A 9 -17.59 -4.12 30.43
C LEU A 9 -17.50 -4.29 28.90
N LEU A 10 -18.62 -4.11 28.19
CA LEU A 10 -18.64 -4.04 26.72
C LEU A 10 -17.93 -2.77 26.22
N ALA A 11 -18.17 -1.61 26.85
CA ALA A 11 -17.46 -0.36 26.58
C ALA A 11 -15.95 -0.43 26.89
N LEU A 12 -15.52 -1.26 27.85
CA LEU A 12 -14.10 -1.52 28.13
C LEU A 12 -13.48 -2.58 27.20
N ALA A 13 -14.27 -3.52 26.68
CA ALA A 13 -13.81 -4.53 25.72
C ALA A 13 -13.74 -4.01 24.27
N LEU A 14 -14.54 -2.99 23.94
CA LEU A 14 -14.57 -2.37 22.61
C LEU A 14 -13.21 -1.76 22.17
N PRO A 15 -12.47 -1.01 23.02
CA PRO A 15 -11.14 -0.49 22.68
C PRO A 15 -10.09 -1.56 22.44
N ALA A 16 -10.29 -2.80 22.91
CA ALA A 16 -9.37 -3.90 22.63
C ALA A 16 -9.58 -4.51 21.23
N MET A 17 -10.75 -4.30 20.61
CA MET A 17 -11.03 -4.70 19.23
C MET A 17 -10.66 -3.63 18.18
N THR A 18 -10.33 -2.40 18.59
CA THR A 18 -10.04 -1.28 17.67
C THR A 18 -8.59 -1.20 17.21
N TRP A 19 -7.72 -2.11 17.64
CA TRP A 19 -6.31 -2.20 17.20
C TRP A 19 -6.11 -3.17 16.02
N ALA A 20 -7.12 -3.37 15.19
CA ALA A 20 -6.98 -4.10 13.95
C ALA A 20 -6.68 -3.11 12.81
N SER A 21 -5.47 -2.55 12.80
CA SER A 21 -4.92 -1.94 11.58
C SER A 21 -4.81 -3.05 10.54
N SER A 22 -5.81 -3.15 9.66
CA SER A 22 -5.87 -4.18 8.63
C SER A 22 -4.93 -3.81 7.49
N THR A 23 -3.68 -4.20 7.65
CA THR A 23 -2.70 -4.16 6.56
C THR A 23 -2.92 -5.36 5.64
N ILE A 24 -2.90 -5.11 4.34
CA ILE A 24 -2.97 -6.13 3.30
C ILE A 24 -1.60 -6.16 2.61
N ASP A 25 -0.86 -7.23 2.82
CA ASP A 25 0.41 -7.47 2.15
C ASP A 25 0.19 -8.09 0.78
N ILE A 26 0.86 -7.54 -0.24
CA ILE A 26 0.67 -7.92 -1.62
C ILE A 26 2.05 -8.15 -2.23
N SER A 27 2.26 -9.31 -2.84
CA SER A 27 3.52 -9.62 -3.52
C SER A 27 3.28 -10.02 -4.96
N ASN A 28 4.12 -9.48 -5.84
CA ASN A 28 4.05 -9.66 -7.27
C ASN A 28 5.44 -9.96 -7.86
N SER A 29 5.48 -10.67 -8.97
CA SER A 29 6.73 -10.97 -9.69
C SER A 29 6.46 -11.13 -11.18
N GLY A 30 7.54 -11.13 -11.95
CA GLY A 30 7.47 -11.14 -13.41
C GLY A 30 6.92 -9.83 -13.97
N GLY A 31 6.81 -9.80 -15.30
CA GLY A 31 6.51 -8.57 -16.01
C GLY A 31 7.76 -7.74 -16.29
N THR A 32 7.54 -6.63 -16.98
CA THR A 32 8.61 -5.83 -17.56
C THR A 32 8.44 -4.39 -17.11
N VAL A 33 9.49 -3.86 -16.49
CA VAL A 33 9.65 -2.44 -16.21
C VAL A 33 10.26 -1.78 -17.45
N THR A 34 9.54 -0.85 -18.05
CA THR A 34 10.03 -0.02 -19.14
C THR A 34 10.07 1.44 -18.72
N GLY A 35 11.02 2.21 -19.21
CA GLY A 35 11.07 3.62 -18.87
C GLY A 35 12.24 4.38 -19.45
N SER A 36 12.27 5.67 -19.13
CA SER A 36 13.32 6.62 -19.50
C SER A 36 13.33 7.74 -18.47
N ASP A 37 14.03 8.83 -18.75
CA ASP A 37 14.04 10.01 -17.87
C ASP A 37 12.65 10.66 -17.75
N ALA A 38 11.73 10.35 -18.67
CA ALA A 38 10.32 10.74 -18.60
C ALA A 38 9.49 9.94 -17.58
N GLY A 39 10.03 8.86 -17.02
CA GLY A 39 9.36 8.02 -16.02
C GLY A 39 9.44 6.52 -16.32
N LEU A 40 8.91 5.72 -15.41
CA LEU A 40 8.90 4.26 -15.43
C LEU A 40 7.47 3.73 -15.52
N SER A 41 7.32 2.55 -16.11
CA SER A 41 6.06 1.82 -16.18
C SER A 41 6.29 0.32 -15.99
N LEU A 42 5.37 -0.34 -15.29
CA LEU A 42 5.36 -1.78 -15.11
C LEU A 42 4.13 -2.38 -15.77
N THR A 43 4.35 -3.38 -16.61
CA THR A 43 3.27 -4.17 -17.23
C THR A 43 3.57 -5.66 -17.16
N GLY A 44 2.53 -6.49 -17.17
CA GLY A 44 2.67 -7.95 -17.21
C GLY A 44 3.09 -8.61 -15.89
N SER A 45 3.10 -7.88 -14.78
CA SER A 45 3.35 -8.47 -13.46
C SER A 45 2.22 -9.38 -13.02
N VAL A 46 2.58 -10.46 -12.32
CA VAL A 46 1.63 -11.44 -11.76
C VAL A 46 1.67 -11.37 -10.24
N LEU A 47 0.50 -11.32 -9.61
CA LEU A 47 0.39 -11.47 -8.16
C LEU A 47 0.49 -12.93 -7.77
N PHE A 48 1.33 -13.21 -6.77
CA PHE A 48 1.40 -14.53 -6.14
C PHE A 48 1.02 -14.51 -4.64
N LYS A 49 0.88 -13.31 -4.04
CA LYS A 49 0.39 -13.16 -2.66
C LYS A 49 -0.58 -11.99 -2.53
N TYR A 50 -1.68 -12.20 -1.81
CA TYR A 50 -2.64 -11.17 -1.41
C TYR A 50 -3.15 -11.44 0.02
N GLY A 51 -2.78 -10.58 0.97
CA GLY A 51 -2.97 -10.83 2.40
C GLY A 51 -2.33 -12.16 2.81
N SER A 52 -3.14 -13.06 3.35
CA SER A 52 -2.71 -14.43 3.71
C SER A 52 -2.85 -15.45 2.58
N ILE A 53 -3.38 -15.06 1.42
CA ILE A 53 -3.61 -15.96 0.28
C ILE A 53 -2.35 -16.01 -0.57
N VAL A 54 -1.89 -17.22 -0.88
CA VAL A 54 -0.74 -17.49 -1.76
C VAL A 54 -1.22 -18.32 -2.96
N GLY A 55 -0.77 -17.98 -4.16
CA GLY A 55 -1.13 -18.67 -5.40
C GLY A 55 -0.16 -18.36 -6.54
N SER A 56 -0.36 -18.96 -7.71
CA SER A 56 0.53 -18.78 -8.88
C SER A 56 0.11 -17.62 -9.78
N ASN A 57 -1.18 -17.28 -9.78
CA ASN A 57 -1.73 -16.13 -10.48
C ASN A 57 -3.00 -15.69 -9.74
N LEU A 58 -2.88 -14.63 -8.96
CA LEU A 58 -3.98 -14.02 -8.19
C LEU A 58 -4.46 -12.71 -8.84
N GLY A 59 -3.81 -12.26 -9.91
CA GLY A 59 -4.03 -10.95 -10.50
C GLY A 59 -2.77 -10.32 -11.09
N SER A 60 -2.80 -9.01 -11.30
CA SER A 60 -1.66 -8.21 -11.78
C SER A 60 -1.46 -6.89 -11.03
N VAL A 61 -0.20 -6.43 -10.97
CA VAL A 61 0.17 -5.07 -10.57
C VAL A 61 0.63 -4.33 -11.83
N SER A 62 0.18 -3.09 -11.99
CA SER A 62 0.67 -2.19 -13.03
C SER A 62 0.83 -0.79 -12.47
N PHE A 63 1.86 -0.08 -12.93
CA PHE A 63 2.07 1.30 -12.52
C PHE A 63 2.71 2.14 -13.61
N THR A 64 2.57 3.45 -13.47
CA THR A 64 3.35 4.48 -14.16
C THR A 64 3.81 5.50 -13.13
N THR A 65 5.02 6.05 -13.29
CA THR A 65 5.54 7.12 -12.42
C THR A 65 5.56 8.46 -13.14
N GLY A 66 5.83 9.54 -12.39
CA GLY A 66 6.25 10.80 -13.00
C GLY A 66 7.69 10.73 -13.53
N ALA A 67 8.12 11.82 -14.17
CA ALA A 67 9.49 11.99 -14.67
C ALA A 67 10.52 12.10 -13.55
N PHE A 68 11.79 11.85 -13.88
CA PHE A 68 12.89 12.06 -12.94
C PHE A 68 13.07 13.55 -12.63
N ILE A 69 13.01 13.90 -11.35
CA ILE A 69 13.32 15.24 -10.83
C ILE A 69 14.84 15.36 -10.62
N THR A 70 15.47 14.27 -10.17
CA THR A 70 16.91 14.18 -9.98
C THR A 70 17.41 12.88 -10.59
N GLY A 71 18.67 12.85 -11.02
CA GLY A 71 19.27 11.65 -11.61
C GLY A 71 18.64 11.26 -12.96
N ASN A 72 18.61 9.97 -13.25
CA ASN A 72 18.06 9.43 -14.51
C ASN A 72 17.72 7.94 -14.37
N ALA A 73 17.09 7.35 -15.40
CA ALA A 73 16.67 5.96 -15.36
C ALA A 73 17.84 4.95 -15.23
N ALA A 74 19.01 5.30 -15.75
CA ALA A 74 20.20 4.44 -15.75
C ALA A 74 20.98 4.47 -14.43
N MET A 75 21.05 5.62 -13.77
CA MET A 75 21.87 5.85 -12.57
C MET A 75 21.06 5.94 -11.28
N GLY A 76 19.74 5.83 -11.37
CA GLY A 76 18.86 6.09 -10.24
C GLY A 76 18.58 7.58 -10.04
N GLY A 77 17.63 7.88 -9.17
CA GLY A 77 17.17 9.24 -8.90
C GLY A 77 15.83 9.29 -8.17
N THR A 78 15.32 10.51 -8.00
CA THR A 78 13.99 10.76 -7.45
C THR A 78 13.03 11.11 -8.58
N LEU A 79 11.84 10.51 -8.56
CA LEU A 79 10.79 10.73 -9.53
C LEU A 79 9.71 11.64 -8.95
N ALA A 80 9.04 12.37 -9.84
CA ALA A 80 7.85 13.12 -9.49
C ALA A 80 6.73 12.19 -9.02
N SER A 81 5.99 12.66 -8.02
CA SER A 81 4.76 12.03 -7.56
C SER A 81 3.67 12.04 -8.64
N GLY A 82 2.58 11.32 -8.40
CA GLY A 82 1.50 11.11 -9.36
C GLY A 82 1.63 9.79 -10.11
N GLY A 83 1.41 9.81 -11.42
CA GLY A 83 1.33 8.60 -12.24
C GLY A 83 0.11 7.75 -11.90
N THR A 84 0.24 6.43 -12.02
CA THR A 84 -0.83 5.48 -11.70
C THR A 84 -0.26 4.26 -10.99
N PHE A 85 -1.01 3.68 -10.06
CA PHE A 85 -0.68 2.41 -9.44
C PHE A 85 -1.97 1.61 -9.27
N THR A 86 -2.05 0.47 -9.96
CA THR A 86 -3.26 -0.35 -10.04
C THR A 86 -2.93 -1.79 -9.65
N ILE A 87 -3.76 -2.34 -8.76
CA ILE A 87 -3.74 -3.75 -8.39
C ILE A 87 -5.07 -4.34 -8.82
N THR A 88 -5.01 -5.36 -9.68
CA THR A 88 -6.19 -6.05 -10.20
C THR A 88 -6.15 -7.49 -9.73
N GLY A 89 -7.22 -7.95 -9.10
CA GLY A 89 -7.42 -9.35 -8.76
C GLY A 89 -8.22 -10.09 -9.82
N ASN A 90 -8.04 -11.41 -9.88
CA ASN A 90 -8.68 -12.26 -10.88
C ASN A 90 -9.87 -13.08 -10.36
N GLY A 91 -10.29 -12.88 -9.10
CA GLY A 91 -11.42 -13.62 -8.52
C GLY A 91 -11.09 -15.02 -7.98
N ILE A 92 -9.85 -15.50 -8.08
CA ILE A 92 -9.46 -16.87 -7.72
C ILE A 92 -9.03 -16.93 -6.24
N ASN A 93 -9.30 -18.05 -5.57
CA ASN A 93 -8.85 -18.35 -4.19
C ASN A 93 -9.24 -17.30 -3.14
N GLY A 94 -10.39 -16.62 -3.33
CA GLY A 94 -10.90 -15.61 -2.40
C GLY A 94 -10.34 -14.21 -2.61
N VAL A 95 -9.54 -13.98 -3.65
CA VAL A 95 -9.12 -12.64 -4.08
C VAL A 95 -10.28 -11.96 -4.83
N PRO A 96 -10.55 -10.66 -4.63
CA PRO A 96 -11.59 -9.96 -5.38
C PRO A 96 -11.36 -10.01 -6.89
N ASN A 97 -12.45 -10.04 -7.66
CA ASN A 97 -12.38 -9.92 -9.12
C ASN A 97 -12.44 -8.44 -9.54
N GLY A 98 -11.46 -7.97 -10.31
CA GLY A 98 -11.35 -6.59 -10.75
C GLY A 98 -10.38 -5.75 -9.92
N THR A 99 -10.53 -4.43 -9.95
CA THR A 99 -9.57 -3.49 -9.33
C THR A 99 -9.67 -3.50 -7.80
N ILE A 100 -8.63 -3.98 -7.14
CA ILE A 100 -8.49 -4.03 -5.67
C ILE A 100 -8.00 -2.68 -5.13
N PHE A 101 -7.10 -2.05 -5.87
CA PHE A 101 -6.52 -0.75 -5.56
C PHE A 101 -6.30 0.02 -6.86
N SER A 102 -6.67 1.29 -6.85
CA SER A 102 -6.32 2.26 -7.88
C SER A 102 -5.92 3.54 -7.18
N GLY A 103 -4.74 4.05 -7.50
CA GLY A 103 -4.16 5.21 -6.85
C GLY A 103 -3.00 5.77 -7.62
N THR A 104 -2.25 6.64 -6.95
CA THR A 104 -1.07 7.31 -7.50
C THR A 104 0.05 7.31 -6.46
N PHE A 105 1.28 7.60 -6.88
CA PHE A 105 2.36 7.83 -5.93
C PHE A 105 2.13 9.14 -5.17
N SER A 106 2.13 9.06 -3.84
CA SER A 106 1.81 10.20 -2.97
C SER A 106 2.82 11.33 -3.13
N SER A 107 2.33 12.56 -3.07
CA SER A 107 3.19 13.75 -3.02
C SER A 107 3.88 13.96 -1.67
N SER A 108 3.43 13.27 -0.63
CA SER A 108 3.94 13.39 0.74
C SER A 108 5.24 12.61 0.97
N SER A 109 5.67 11.78 0.03
CA SER A 109 6.92 11.01 0.13
C SER A 109 7.57 10.85 -1.24
N PRO A 110 8.91 10.99 -1.34
CA PRO A 110 9.60 10.89 -2.61
C PRO A 110 9.49 9.49 -3.20
N VAL A 111 9.29 9.40 -4.52
CA VAL A 111 9.44 8.15 -5.26
C VAL A 111 10.89 8.03 -5.65
N THR A 112 11.56 6.95 -5.24
CA THR A 112 13.00 6.76 -5.46
C THR A 112 13.27 5.55 -6.32
N TRP A 113 14.12 5.71 -7.32
CA TRP A 113 14.72 4.64 -8.12
C TRP A 113 16.18 4.54 -7.73
N SER A 114 16.56 3.51 -6.97
CA SER A 114 17.92 3.32 -6.50
C SER A 114 18.61 2.21 -7.27
N VAL A 115 19.86 2.41 -7.64
CA VAL A 115 20.71 1.38 -8.25
C VAL A 115 21.76 0.89 -7.24
N ILE A 116 21.96 -0.42 -7.19
CA ILE A 116 23.11 -1.03 -6.53
C ILE A 116 23.88 -1.87 -7.55
N THR A 117 25.22 -1.87 -7.44
CA THR A 117 26.07 -2.76 -8.23
C THR A 117 26.46 -3.94 -7.36
N LEU A 118 26.16 -5.15 -7.82
CA LEU A 118 26.48 -6.38 -7.12
C LEU A 118 27.94 -6.76 -7.36
N ALA A 119 28.45 -7.69 -6.54
CA ALA A 119 29.84 -8.16 -6.62
C ALA A 119 30.18 -8.82 -7.97
N ASP A 120 29.18 -9.35 -8.69
CA ASP A 120 29.33 -9.93 -10.03
C ASP A 120 29.35 -8.88 -11.17
N GLY A 121 29.15 -7.60 -10.82
CA GLY A 121 29.07 -6.48 -11.74
C GLY A 121 27.69 -6.28 -12.37
N SER A 122 26.67 -7.03 -11.95
CA SER A 122 25.28 -6.77 -12.35
C SER A 122 24.69 -5.58 -11.60
N HIS A 123 23.64 -4.98 -12.16
CA HIS A 123 22.96 -3.84 -11.55
C HIS A 123 21.53 -4.21 -11.16
N GLN A 124 21.19 -3.93 -9.91
CA GLN A 124 19.88 -4.13 -9.35
C GLN A 124 19.23 -2.78 -9.08
N TYR A 125 17.99 -2.64 -9.51
CA TYR A 125 17.23 -1.41 -9.41
C TYR A 125 16.00 -1.60 -8.55
N THR A 126 15.82 -0.69 -7.60
CA THR A 126 14.69 -0.73 -6.66
C THR A 126 13.89 0.56 -6.77
N LEU A 127 12.62 0.45 -7.13
CA LEU A 127 11.65 1.53 -7.01
C LEU A 127 11.03 1.46 -5.62
N THR A 128 10.97 2.59 -4.91
CA THR A 128 10.26 2.69 -3.64
C THR A 128 9.42 3.95 -3.64
N GLY A 129 8.20 3.87 -3.11
CA GLY A 129 7.33 5.03 -2.99
C GLY A 129 6.11 4.75 -2.14
N ALA A 130 5.55 5.81 -1.55
CA ALA A 130 4.23 5.75 -0.93
C ALA A 130 3.15 5.85 -2.02
N ILE A 131 2.07 5.12 -1.85
CA ILE A 131 0.92 5.12 -2.76
C ILE A 131 -0.35 5.49 -1.99
N GLU A 132 -1.23 6.23 -2.63
CA GLU A 132 -2.50 6.64 -2.05
C GLU A 132 -3.61 6.56 -3.11
N GLY A 133 -4.77 6.05 -2.70
CA GLY A 133 -5.87 5.81 -3.63
C GLY A 133 -6.99 4.99 -3.00
N ASN A 134 -8.22 5.18 -3.51
CA ASN A 134 -9.42 4.48 -3.02
C ASN A 134 -9.62 4.53 -1.49
N GLY A 135 -9.23 5.64 -0.84
CA GLY A 135 -9.30 5.79 0.62
C GLY A 135 -8.32 4.89 1.39
N LYS A 136 -7.33 4.31 0.72
CA LYS A 136 -6.24 3.51 1.29
C LYS A 136 -4.92 4.26 1.12
N VAL A 137 -3.99 4.01 2.04
CA VAL A 137 -2.62 4.50 1.98
C VAL A 137 -1.69 3.30 2.08
N GLY A 138 -0.64 3.27 1.29
CA GLY A 138 0.29 2.16 1.25
C GLY A 138 1.70 2.56 0.89
N ALA A 139 2.58 1.58 0.88
CA ALA A 139 3.93 1.72 0.37
C ALA A 139 4.26 0.54 -0.54
N THR A 140 5.08 0.79 -1.55
CA THR A 140 5.53 -0.23 -2.49
C THR A 140 7.04 -0.23 -2.63
N VAL A 141 7.61 -1.42 -2.77
CA VAL A 141 8.99 -1.68 -3.12
C VAL A 141 8.96 -2.62 -4.32
N GLN A 142 9.47 -2.18 -5.48
CA GLN A 142 9.49 -2.96 -6.70
C GLN A 142 10.95 -3.15 -7.13
N LEU A 143 11.35 -4.41 -7.25
CA LEU A 143 12.70 -4.84 -7.53
C LEU A 143 12.82 -5.31 -8.98
N ALA A 144 13.53 -4.54 -9.79
CA ALA A 144 13.89 -4.90 -11.15
C ALA A 144 15.37 -5.29 -11.21
N VAL A 145 15.68 -6.33 -11.97
CA VAL A 145 17.06 -6.79 -12.15
C VAL A 145 17.42 -6.64 -13.61
N VAL A 146 18.52 -5.92 -13.88
CA VAL A 146 19.10 -5.87 -15.22
C VAL A 146 20.14 -6.99 -15.30
N SER A 147 19.77 -8.06 -15.99
CA SER A 147 20.63 -9.22 -16.23
C SER A 147 21.74 -8.85 -17.22
N GLY A 148 22.83 -8.28 -16.72
CA GLY A 148 24.00 -7.89 -17.50
C GLY A 148 24.87 -6.86 -16.77
N LYS A 149 26.12 -6.69 -17.20
CA LYS A 149 27.03 -5.65 -16.68
C LYS A 149 26.72 -4.24 -17.21
N GLY A 150 25.59 -4.08 -17.89
CA GLY A 150 25.12 -2.81 -18.44
C GLY A 150 24.14 -2.13 -17.50
N LEU A 151 24.10 -0.80 -17.53
CA LEU A 151 23.10 -0.03 -16.81
C LEU A 151 21.71 -0.20 -17.45
N PHE A 152 20.67 0.24 -16.74
CA PHE A 152 19.31 0.24 -17.26
C PHE A 152 19.24 1.07 -18.55
N SER A 153 18.88 0.40 -19.64
CA SER A 153 18.85 0.98 -20.99
C SER A 153 17.42 1.21 -21.50
N GLY A 154 16.45 1.16 -20.60
CA GLY A 154 15.04 1.44 -20.88
C GLY A 154 14.10 0.29 -20.57
N THR A 155 14.62 -0.93 -20.37
CA THR A 155 13.82 -2.11 -20.06
C THR A 155 14.53 -3.03 -19.07
N ALA A 156 13.80 -3.59 -18.10
CA ALA A 156 14.28 -4.62 -17.19
C ALA A 156 13.14 -5.54 -16.75
N ASP A 157 13.45 -6.79 -16.43
CA ASP A 157 12.47 -7.71 -15.86
C ASP A 157 12.27 -7.43 -14.37
N LEU A 158 11.01 -7.48 -13.93
CA LEU A 158 10.69 -7.38 -12.53
C LEU A 158 10.97 -8.72 -11.86
N SER A 159 11.91 -8.73 -10.92
CA SER A 159 12.24 -9.91 -10.13
C SER A 159 11.21 -10.14 -9.03
N SER A 160 10.87 -9.10 -8.28
CA SER A 160 9.90 -9.16 -7.19
C SER A 160 9.33 -7.77 -6.90
N GLY A 161 8.17 -7.73 -6.26
CA GLY A 161 7.55 -6.52 -5.77
C GLY A 161 6.74 -6.82 -4.53
N ASP A 162 6.82 -5.94 -3.54
CA ASP A 162 6.05 -6.01 -2.32
C ASP A 162 5.32 -4.68 -2.11
N THR A 163 4.03 -4.76 -1.79
CA THR A 163 3.17 -3.61 -1.55
C THR A 163 2.35 -3.86 -0.30
N SER A 164 2.38 -2.94 0.65
CA SER A 164 1.53 -2.97 1.82
C SER A 164 0.45 -1.90 1.68
N LEU A 165 -0.82 -2.30 1.82
CA LEU A 165 -1.95 -1.38 1.85
C LEU A 165 -2.53 -1.32 3.25
N SER A 166 -2.75 -0.12 3.75
CA SER A 166 -3.46 0.15 5.00
C SER A 166 -4.69 0.99 4.72
N VAL A 167 -5.75 0.77 5.50
CA VAL A 167 -6.93 1.62 5.51
C VAL A 167 -6.77 2.57 6.70
N PRO A 168 -6.68 3.90 6.48
CA PRO A 168 -6.76 4.85 7.58
C PRO A 168 -8.08 4.63 8.32
N GLU A 169 -7.99 4.43 9.63
CA GLU A 169 -9.14 4.11 10.47
C GLU A 169 -10.25 5.17 10.25
N PRO A 170 -11.48 4.75 9.91
CA PRO A 170 -12.58 5.70 9.77
C PRO A 170 -12.79 6.47 11.09
N GLY A 171 -13.07 7.78 11.00
CA GLY A 171 -13.34 8.66 12.15
C GLY A 171 -14.51 8.27 13.06
N THR A 172 -15.12 7.10 12.83
CA THR A 172 -16.09 6.43 13.70
C THR A 172 -15.59 6.31 15.15
N LEU A 173 -14.27 6.25 15.39
CA LEU A 173 -13.66 6.30 16.73
C LEU A 173 -13.92 7.64 17.44
N GLY A 174 -13.79 8.76 16.72
CA GLY A 174 -14.07 10.09 17.25
C GLY A 174 -15.57 10.30 17.51
N LEU A 175 -16.43 9.82 16.61
CA LEU A 175 -17.88 9.90 16.77
C LEU A 175 -18.40 9.00 17.90
N LEU A 176 -17.87 7.79 18.07
CA LEU A 176 -18.24 6.89 19.17
C LEU A 176 -17.73 7.43 20.52
N GLY A 177 -16.49 7.93 20.57
CA GLY A 177 -15.90 8.53 21.77
C GLY A 177 -16.68 9.77 22.23
N THR A 178 -17.03 10.67 21.32
CA THR A 178 -17.86 11.84 21.63
C THR A 178 -19.30 11.46 21.96
N GLY A 179 -19.87 10.43 21.31
CA GLY A 179 -21.20 9.89 21.62
C GLY A 179 -21.31 9.33 23.03
N LEU A 180 -20.31 8.55 23.47
CA LEU A 180 -20.24 8.01 24.84
C LEU A 180 -20.06 9.10 25.90
N LEU A 181 -19.22 10.11 25.62
CA LEU A 181 -19.09 11.28 26.50
C LEU A 181 -20.40 12.08 26.58
N GLY A 182 -21.12 12.22 25.46
CA GLY A 182 -22.44 12.84 25.41
C GLY A 182 -23.48 12.11 26.25
N ILE A 183 -23.54 10.78 26.14
CA ILE A 183 -24.44 9.94 26.94
C ILE A 183 -24.06 9.99 28.43
N GLY A 184 -22.77 9.90 28.76
CA GLY A 184 -22.27 10.04 30.13
C GLY A 184 -22.62 11.40 30.75
N GLY A 185 -22.54 12.49 29.97
CA GLY A 185 -22.96 13.82 30.38
C GLY A 185 -24.46 13.92 30.67
N LEU A 186 -25.30 13.30 29.84
CA LEU A 186 -26.75 13.24 30.04
C LEU A 186 -27.15 12.44 31.29
N MET A 187 -26.48 11.31 31.55
CA MET A 187 -26.71 10.53 32.77
C MET A 187 -26.30 11.29 34.03
N ARG A 188 -25.18 12.04 33.99
CA ARG A 188 -24.75 12.89 35.11
C ARG A 188 -25.72 14.04 35.39
N ARG A 189 -26.32 14.61 34.34
CA ARG A 189 -27.37 15.64 34.48
C ARG A 189 -28.62 15.07 35.16
N ARG A 190 -29.02 13.84 34.82
CA ARG A 190 -30.18 13.16 35.44
C ARG A 190 -29.97 12.85 36.93
N LEU A 191 -28.77 12.45 37.34
CA LEU A 191 -28.44 12.11 38.73
C LEU A 191 -28.30 13.32 39.69
N ARG A 192 -28.26 14.55 39.17
CA ARG A 192 -28.25 15.78 39.99
C ARG A 192 -29.62 16.45 40.15
N ILE A 193 -30.63 16.00 39.40
CA ILE A 193 -31.97 16.62 39.35
C ILE A 193 -33.03 15.73 40.04
N GLY A 194 -32.66 14.52 40.46
CA GLY A 194 -33.47 13.66 41.35
C GLY A 194 -32.78 13.50 42.69
#